data_AF-A0A9D7R7K0-F1
#
_entry.id   AF-A0A9D7R7K0-F1
#
_cell.length_a   1.000
_cell.length_b   1.000
_cell.length_c   1.000
_cell.angle_alpha   90.00
_cell.angle_beta   90.00
_cell.angle_gamma   90.00
#
_symmetry.space_group_name_H-M   'P 1'
#
loop_
_entity.id
_entity.type
_entity.pdbx_description
1 polymer ?
#
loop_
_entity_poly.entity_id
_entity_poly.type
_entity_poly.pdbx_seq_one_letter_code
_entity_poly.pdbx_strand_id
1 'polypeptide(L)'
;MADQGDAIEKATKAYQINAESSVQLVRLQLALALVLGGAVLIVGALWLTRQMEAPMLHAVRIADQLAHGDLTGKVQVQGSAEINQLLQALATMQANLADIVGRVKSGSAGVATASAEIAQGNHDLSARTEQQASALEQTSASMVELGSTVNQNADSARTANQLAMSASTIAEEGGNVVGQVVETMKGINEASQDFRHHQRD
;
A
#
# COMPACT_ATOMS: atom_id res chain seq x y z
N MET A 1 93.34 -39.46 -72.72
CA MET A 1 92.76 -38.13 -72.41
C MET A 1 91.24 -38.08 -72.56
N ALA A 2 90.60 -38.87 -73.43
CA ALA A 2 89.13 -38.95 -73.51
C ALA A 2 88.45 -39.59 -72.27
N ASP A 3 89.10 -40.56 -71.63
CA ASP A 3 88.57 -41.33 -70.49
C ASP A 3 88.42 -40.50 -69.19
N GLN A 4 89.33 -39.55 -68.97
CA GLN A 4 89.32 -38.69 -67.78
C GLN A 4 88.25 -37.59 -67.85
N GLY A 5 87.89 -37.15 -69.06
CA GLY A 5 86.82 -36.18 -69.30
C GLY A 5 85.42 -36.77 -69.04
N ASP A 6 85.17 -38.01 -69.49
CA ASP A 6 83.90 -38.71 -69.25
C ASP A 6 83.69 -39.05 -67.76
N ALA A 7 84.76 -39.41 -67.05
CA ALA A 7 84.72 -39.65 -65.60
C ALA A 7 84.39 -38.39 -64.79
N ILE A 8 84.95 -37.24 -65.16
CA ILE A 8 84.63 -35.94 -64.53
C ILE A 8 83.19 -35.55 -64.88
N GLU A 9 82.78 -35.68 -66.14
CA GLU A 9 81.41 -35.35 -66.57
C GLU A 9 80.36 -36.22 -65.87
N LYS A 10 80.61 -37.52 -65.69
CA LYS A 10 79.74 -38.42 -64.90
C LYS A 10 79.71 -38.04 -63.43
N ALA A 11 80.85 -37.70 -62.83
CA ALA A 11 80.91 -37.25 -61.44
C ALA A 11 80.13 -35.93 -61.27
N THR A 12 80.33 -34.95 -62.15
CA THR A 12 79.60 -33.67 -62.11
C THR A 12 78.10 -33.86 -62.30
N LYS A 13 77.66 -34.72 -63.24
CA LYS A 13 76.25 -35.08 -63.41
C LYS A 13 75.67 -35.76 -62.17
N ALA A 14 76.41 -36.69 -61.53
CA ALA A 14 75.99 -37.34 -60.29
C ALA A 14 75.89 -36.35 -59.12
N TYR A 15 76.81 -35.40 -59.00
CA TYR A 15 76.73 -34.32 -58.01
C TYR A 15 75.56 -33.36 -58.27
N GLN A 16 75.29 -33.01 -59.53
CA GLN A 16 74.13 -32.19 -59.90
C GLN A 16 72.80 -32.89 -59.59
N ILE A 17 72.66 -34.18 -59.94
CA ILE A 17 71.45 -34.97 -59.66
C ILE A 17 71.19 -35.10 -58.16
N ASN A 18 72.24 -35.31 -57.34
CA ASN A 18 72.11 -35.39 -55.88
C ASN A 18 71.81 -34.02 -55.23
N ALA A 19 72.34 -32.92 -55.79
CA ALA A 19 72.04 -31.56 -55.35
C ALA A 19 70.59 -31.16 -55.67
N GLU A 20 70.08 -31.52 -56.85
CA GLU A 20 68.68 -31.26 -57.22
C GLU A 20 67.70 -32.07 -56.36
N SER A 21 68.02 -33.35 -56.11
CA SER A 21 67.20 -34.25 -55.28
C SER A 21 67.11 -33.78 -53.82
N SER A 22 68.22 -33.32 -53.24
CA SER A 22 68.24 -32.81 -51.86
C SER A 22 67.48 -31.49 -51.70
N VAL A 23 67.58 -30.57 -52.67
CA VAL A 23 66.80 -29.32 -52.68
C VAL A 23 65.29 -29.59 -52.78
N GLN A 24 64.86 -30.58 -53.57
CA GLN A 24 63.45 -30.96 -53.68
C GLN A 24 62.91 -31.53 -52.36
N LEU A 25 63.67 -32.38 -51.67
CA LEU A 25 63.27 -32.93 -50.36
C LEU A 25 63.11 -31.83 -49.30
N VAL A 26 64.04 -30.88 -49.20
CA VAL A 26 63.96 -29.76 -48.25
C VAL A 26 62.75 -28.86 -48.55
N ARG A 27 62.48 -28.57 -49.83
CA ARG A 27 61.28 -27.80 -50.22
C ARG A 27 59.98 -28.52 -49.84
N LEU A 28 59.91 -29.83 -50.03
CA LEU A 28 58.74 -30.62 -49.68
C LEU A 28 58.52 -30.68 -48.16
N GLN A 29 59.59 -30.79 -47.38
CA GLN A 29 59.52 -30.71 -45.91
C GLN A 29 59.04 -29.33 -45.41
N LEU A 30 59.54 -28.24 -45.99
CA LEU A 30 59.08 -26.88 -45.65
C LEU A 30 57.61 -26.66 -46.04
N ALA A 31 57.21 -27.12 -47.23
CA ALA A 31 55.82 -27.05 -47.66
C ALA A 31 54.90 -27.86 -46.73
N LEU A 32 55.31 -29.08 -46.35
CA LEU A 32 54.57 -29.91 -45.41
C LEU A 32 54.47 -29.27 -44.02
N ALA A 33 55.58 -28.69 -43.52
CA ALA A 33 55.59 -28.00 -42.23
C ALA A 33 54.66 -26.77 -42.21
N LEU A 34 54.62 -26.00 -43.31
CA LEU A 34 53.68 -24.88 -43.46
C LEU A 34 52.23 -25.35 -43.51
N VAL A 35 51.94 -26.41 -44.25
CA VAL A 35 50.58 -26.97 -44.33
C VAL A 35 50.13 -27.52 -42.98
N LEU A 36 50.98 -28.30 -42.29
CA LEU A 36 50.67 -28.83 -40.96
C LEU A 36 50.53 -27.73 -39.91
N GLY A 37 51.43 -26.74 -39.91
CA GLY A 37 51.34 -25.58 -39.02
C GLY A 37 50.06 -24.78 -39.26
N GLY A 38 49.71 -24.54 -40.52
CA GLY A 38 48.45 -23.91 -40.90
C GLY A 38 47.23 -24.72 -40.46
N ALA A 39 47.25 -26.04 -40.66
CA ALA A 39 46.17 -26.92 -40.24
C ALA A 39 45.97 -26.91 -38.72
N VAL A 40 47.05 -26.95 -37.93
CA VAL A 40 46.99 -26.87 -36.46
C VAL A 40 46.41 -25.53 -36.02
N LEU A 41 46.82 -24.41 -36.63
CA LEU A 41 46.27 -23.08 -36.32
C LEU A 41 44.78 -22.99 -36.64
N ILE A 42 44.35 -23.51 -37.80
CA ILE A 42 42.94 -23.52 -38.20
C ILE A 42 42.12 -24.38 -37.23
N VAL A 43 42.57 -25.60 -36.92
CA VAL A 43 41.88 -26.49 -35.99
C VAL A 43 41.81 -25.86 -34.59
N GLY A 44 42.90 -25.25 -34.12
CA GLY A 44 42.93 -24.54 -32.83
C GLY A 44 41.97 -23.35 -32.79
N ALA A 45 41.93 -22.55 -33.85
CA ALA A 45 41.00 -21.41 -33.96
C ALA A 45 39.54 -21.87 -34.00
N LEU A 46 39.22 -22.92 -34.75
CA LEU A 46 37.86 -23.50 -34.81
C LEU A 46 37.45 -24.14 -33.47
N TRP A 47 38.40 -24.75 -32.76
CA TRP A 47 38.14 -25.33 -31.45
C TRP A 47 37.85 -24.25 -30.40
N LEU A 48 38.66 -23.19 -30.36
CA LEU A 48 38.47 -22.07 -29.43
C LEU A 48 37.17 -21.30 -29.70
N THR A 49 36.87 -20.99 -30.96
CA THR A 49 35.62 -20.29 -31.34
C THR A 49 34.39 -21.09 -30.92
N ARG A 50 34.36 -22.40 -31.18
CA ARG A 50 33.27 -23.28 -30.74
C ARG A 50 33.13 -23.36 -29.22
N GLN A 51 34.24 -23.30 -28.49
CA GLN A 51 34.23 -23.36 -27.02
C GLN A 51 33.69 -22.07 -26.38
N MET A 52 33.81 -20.92 -27.07
CA MET A 52 33.34 -19.62 -26.58
C MET A 52 31.92 -19.25 -27.03
N GLU A 53 31.52 -19.64 -28.24
CA GLU A 53 30.24 -19.21 -28.84
C GLU A 53 29.02 -19.76 -28.08
N ALA A 54 29.02 -21.07 -27.78
CA ALA A 54 27.86 -21.70 -27.15
C ALA A 54 27.55 -21.16 -25.74
N PRO A 55 28.53 -21.00 -24.83
CA PRO A 55 28.27 -20.41 -23.52
C PRO A 55 27.91 -18.91 -23.58
N MET A 56 28.46 -18.15 -24.53
CA MET A 56 28.11 -16.74 -24.73
C MET A 56 26.66 -16.57 -25.17
N LEU A 57 26.19 -17.38 -26.12
CA LEU A 57 24.78 -17.41 -26.52
C LEU A 57 23.86 -17.79 -25.36
N HIS A 58 24.31 -18.67 -24.46
CA HIS A 58 23.57 -19.01 -23.25
C HIS A 58 23.44 -17.81 -22.29
N ALA A 59 24.54 -17.09 -22.05
CA ALA A 59 24.54 -15.89 -21.23
C ALA A 59 23.61 -14.79 -21.81
N VAL A 60 23.65 -14.58 -23.13
CA VAL A 60 22.74 -13.65 -23.82
C VAL A 60 21.28 -14.07 -23.63
N ARG A 61 20.95 -15.36 -23.76
CA ARG A 61 19.58 -15.85 -23.56
C ARG A 61 19.09 -15.66 -22.12
N ILE A 62 19.96 -15.87 -21.13
CA ILE A 62 19.62 -15.60 -19.72
C ILE A 62 19.39 -14.11 -19.50
N ALA A 63 20.26 -13.25 -20.04
CA ALA A 63 20.09 -11.81 -19.94
C ALA A 63 18.80 -11.33 -20.62
N ASP A 64 18.44 -11.91 -21.76
CA ASP A 64 17.20 -11.64 -22.47
C ASP A 64 15.97 -12.09 -21.67
N GLN A 65 15.98 -13.30 -21.10
CA GLN A 65 14.93 -13.77 -20.18
C GLN A 65 14.76 -12.82 -18.99
N LEU A 66 15.88 -12.39 -18.41
CA LEU A 66 15.90 -11.49 -17.27
C LEU A 66 15.35 -10.09 -17.62
N ALA A 67 15.66 -9.59 -18.82
CA ALA A 67 15.10 -8.35 -19.35
C ALA A 67 13.59 -8.42 -19.58
N HIS A 68 13.07 -9.60 -19.95
CA HIS A 68 11.64 -9.88 -20.07
C HIS A 68 10.96 -10.21 -18.73
N GLY A 69 11.71 -10.22 -17.62
CA GLY A 69 11.18 -10.50 -16.28
C GLY A 69 10.95 -11.98 -15.99
N ASP A 70 11.46 -12.89 -16.81
CA ASP A 70 11.45 -14.32 -16.51
C ASP A 70 12.60 -14.66 -15.56
N LEU A 71 12.25 -14.85 -14.29
CA LEU A 71 13.18 -15.17 -13.20
C LEU A 71 13.15 -16.66 -12.83
N THR A 72 12.47 -17.50 -13.61
CA THR A 72 12.19 -18.90 -13.25
C THR A 72 13.23 -19.89 -13.77
N GLY A 73 13.99 -19.49 -14.80
CA GLY A 73 15.02 -20.32 -15.42
C GLY A 73 16.20 -20.60 -14.49
N LYS A 74 16.83 -21.77 -14.63
CA LYS A 74 18.07 -22.10 -13.92
C LYS A 74 19.28 -21.66 -14.74
N VAL A 75 20.12 -20.81 -14.16
CA VAL A 75 21.42 -20.44 -14.75
C VAL A 75 22.43 -21.56 -14.51
N GLN A 76 22.83 -22.26 -15.57
CA GLN A 76 23.88 -23.28 -15.50
C GLN A 76 25.23 -22.64 -15.77
N VAL A 77 26.16 -22.74 -14.81
CA VAL A 77 27.51 -22.17 -14.91
C VAL A 77 28.44 -23.20 -15.53
N GLN A 78 28.73 -23.07 -16.83
CA GLN A 78 29.66 -23.94 -17.56
C GLN A 78 30.42 -23.11 -18.61
N GLY A 79 31.73 -23.33 -18.73
CA GLY A 79 32.60 -22.60 -19.68
C GLY A 79 34.01 -22.35 -19.15
N SER A 80 34.73 -21.44 -19.81
CA SER A 80 36.01 -20.92 -19.31
C SER A 80 35.83 -20.14 -18.00
N ALA A 81 36.94 -19.80 -17.33
CA ALA A 81 36.89 -19.09 -16.06
C ALA A 81 36.09 -17.77 -16.14
N GLU A 82 36.30 -16.99 -17.19
CA GLU A 82 35.64 -15.70 -17.43
C GLU A 82 34.14 -15.88 -17.71
N ILE A 83 33.79 -16.90 -18.49
CA ILE A 83 32.41 -17.24 -18.82
C ILE A 83 31.67 -17.69 -17.55
N ASN A 84 32.31 -18.50 -16.72
CA ASN A 84 31.73 -18.94 -15.45
C ASN A 84 31.48 -17.75 -14.52
N GLN A 85 32.41 -16.80 -14.45
CA GLN A 85 32.23 -15.58 -13.65
C GLN A 85 31.05 -14.75 -14.15
N LEU A 86 30.89 -14.59 -15.47
CA LEU A 86 29.74 -13.89 -16.05
C LEU A 86 28.42 -14.59 -15.73
N LEU A 87 28.34 -15.91 -15.94
CA LEU A 87 27.13 -16.69 -15.66
C LEU A 87 26.79 -16.66 -14.17
N GLN A 88 27.78 -16.67 -13.28
CA GLN A 88 27.56 -16.56 -11.84
C GLN A 88 27.07 -15.17 -11.41
N ALA A 89 27.55 -14.10 -12.06
CA ALA A 89 27.02 -12.76 -11.85
C ALA A 89 25.55 -12.65 -12.31
N LEU A 90 25.21 -13.23 -13.47
CA LEU A 90 23.84 -13.30 -13.97
C LEU A 90 22.93 -14.10 -13.04
N ALA A 91 23.40 -15.23 -12.50
CA ALA A 91 22.65 -16.04 -11.53
C ALA A 91 22.37 -15.24 -10.24
N THR A 92 23.37 -14.53 -9.73
CA THR A 92 23.21 -13.65 -8.57
C THR A 92 22.21 -12.52 -8.85
N MET A 93 22.29 -11.91 -10.04
CA MET A 93 21.35 -10.86 -10.46
C MET A 93 19.91 -11.38 -10.54
N GLN A 94 19.70 -12.56 -11.13
CA GLN A 94 18.39 -13.21 -11.19
C GLN A 94 17.83 -13.48 -9.80
N ALA A 95 18.64 -14.04 -8.90
CA ALA A 95 18.22 -14.34 -7.53
C ALA A 95 17.81 -13.07 -6.75
N ASN A 96 18.61 -12.00 -6.86
CA ASN A 96 18.30 -10.73 -6.22
C ASN A 96 17.04 -10.07 -6.79
N LEU A 97 16.85 -10.11 -8.10
CA LEU A 97 15.64 -9.59 -8.74
C LEU A 97 14.42 -10.41 -8.32
N ALA A 98 14.53 -11.74 -8.19
CA ALA A 98 13.45 -12.61 -7.73
C ALA A 98 13.06 -12.31 -6.28
N ASP A 99 14.03 -12.09 -5.40
CA ASP A 99 13.78 -11.68 -4.01
C ASP A 99 13.09 -10.31 -3.96
N ILE A 100 13.58 -9.31 -4.71
CA ILE A 100 12.98 -7.97 -4.76
C ILE A 100 11.53 -8.05 -5.23
N VAL A 101 11.26 -8.75 -6.33
CA VAL A 101 9.90 -8.92 -6.86
C VAL A 101 9.01 -9.67 -5.86
N GLY A 102 9.54 -10.70 -5.21
CA GLY A 102 8.84 -11.45 -4.16
C GLY A 102 8.45 -10.56 -2.97
N ARG A 103 9.39 -9.73 -2.49
CA ARG A 103 9.15 -8.76 -1.42
C ARG A 103 8.14 -7.70 -1.80
N VAL A 104 8.22 -7.16 -3.02
CA VAL A 104 7.22 -6.20 -3.54
C VAL A 104 5.84 -6.85 -3.59
N LYS A 105 5.71 -8.06 -4.15
CA LYS A 105 4.44 -8.80 -4.21
C LYS A 105 3.85 -9.04 -2.82
N SER A 106 4.68 -9.47 -1.86
CA SER A 106 4.24 -9.68 -0.47
C SER A 106 3.82 -8.37 0.19
N GLY A 107 4.57 -7.28 -0.04
CA GLY A 107 4.24 -5.95 0.47
C GLY A 107 2.91 -5.44 -0.10
N SER A 108 2.70 -5.58 -1.41
CA SER A 108 1.44 -5.20 -2.07
C SER A 108 0.26 -6.01 -1.56
N ALA A 109 0.43 -7.31 -1.30
CA ALA A 109 -0.61 -8.13 -0.67
C ALA A 109 -0.96 -7.63 0.75
N GLY A 110 0.06 -7.25 1.54
CA GLY A 110 -0.15 -6.64 2.86
C GLY A 110 -0.91 -5.30 2.78
N VAL A 111 -0.56 -4.43 1.83
CA VAL A 111 -1.26 -3.15 1.60
C VAL A 111 -2.72 -3.39 1.18
N ALA A 112 -2.98 -4.39 0.34
CA ALA A 112 -4.34 -4.74 -0.08
C ALA A 112 -5.19 -5.21 1.11
N THR A 113 -4.65 -6.08 1.97
CA THR A 113 -5.32 -6.52 3.20
C THR A 113 -5.60 -5.34 4.14
N ALA A 114 -4.60 -4.52 4.44
CA ALA A 114 -4.77 -3.36 5.31
C ALA A 114 -5.79 -2.35 4.75
N SER A 115 -5.83 -2.17 3.43
CA SER A 115 -6.82 -1.30 2.78
C SER A 115 -8.23 -1.85 2.89
N ALA A 116 -8.42 -3.18 2.80
CA ALA A 116 -9.71 -3.83 3.02
C ALA A 116 -10.18 -3.67 4.47
N GLU A 117 -9.28 -3.81 5.45
CA GLU A 117 -9.56 -3.58 6.87
C GLU A 117 -9.96 -2.12 7.13
N ILE A 118 -9.26 -1.14 6.54
CA ILE A 118 -9.62 0.29 6.64
C ILE A 118 -10.99 0.54 6.03
N ALA A 119 -11.29 -0.03 4.85
CA ALA A 119 -12.57 0.16 4.20
C ALA A 119 -13.72 -0.39 5.07
N GLN A 120 -13.56 -1.56 5.67
CA GLN A 120 -14.52 -2.12 6.61
C GLN A 120 -14.68 -1.23 7.86
N GLY A 121 -13.57 -0.78 8.45
CA GLY A 121 -13.59 0.12 9.60
C GLY A 121 -14.29 1.45 9.32
N ASN A 122 -14.12 2.00 8.11
CA ASN A 122 -14.82 3.21 7.68
C ASN A 122 -16.33 2.98 7.50
N HIS A 123 -16.75 1.82 6.99
CA HIS A 123 -18.18 1.47 6.93
C HIS A 123 -18.80 1.39 8.32
N ASP A 124 -18.13 0.72 9.27
CA ASP A 124 -18.59 0.61 10.65
C ASP A 124 -18.65 1.98 11.35
N LEU A 125 -17.63 2.84 11.11
CA LEU A 125 -17.62 4.20 11.63
C LEU A 125 -18.76 5.04 11.05
N SER A 126 -18.99 4.98 9.73
CA SER A 126 -20.09 5.69 9.07
C SER A 126 -21.44 5.28 9.65
N ALA A 127 -21.67 3.96 9.80
CA ALA A 127 -22.90 3.44 10.40
C ALA A 127 -23.11 3.95 11.83
N ARG A 128 -22.05 4.00 12.64
CA ARG A 128 -22.11 4.56 14.00
C ARG A 128 -22.36 6.07 14.00
N THR A 129 -21.78 6.81 13.06
CA THR A 129 -22.02 8.26 12.91
C THR A 129 -23.46 8.53 12.50
N GLU A 130 -24.03 7.74 11.58
CA GLU A 130 -25.45 7.83 11.20
C GLU A 130 -26.38 7.52 12.38
N GLN A 131 -26.09 6.47 13.15
CA GLN A 131 -26.83 6.15 14.38
C GLN A 131 -26.76 7.29 15.41
N GLN A 132 -25.57 7.87 15.59
CA GLN A 132 -25.39 8.98 16.52
C GLN A 132 -26.12 10.25 16.06
N ALA A 133 -26.11 10.55 14.76
CA ALA A 133 -26.87 11.65 14.19
C ALA A 133 -28.38 11.46 14.44
N SER A 134 -28.91 10.26 14.21
CA SER A 134 -30.31 9.94 14.49
C SER A 134 -30.67 10.07 15.97
N ALA A 135 -29.79 9.60 16.87
CA ALA A 135 -29.99 9.78 18.31
C ALA A 135 -29.99 11.26 18.72
N LEU A 136 -29.18 12.09 18.07
CA LEU A 136 -29.14 13.53 18.31
C LEU A 136 -30.40 14.23 17.79
N GLU A 137 -30.93 13.83 16.64
CA GLU A 137 -32.23 14.30 16.13
C GLU A 137 -33.37 13.97 17.09
N GLN A 138 -33.41 12.74 17.61
CA GLN A 138 -34.41 12.35 18.60
C GLN A 138 -34.28 13.16 19.89
N THR A 139 -33.04 13.39 20.36
CA THR A 139 -32.78 14.24 21.53
C THR A 139 -33.24 15.67 21.30
N SER A 140 -33.00 16.23 20.10
CA SER A 140 -33.47 17.56 19.73
C SER A 140 -35.00 17.64 19.71
N ALA A 141 -35.68 16.65 19.16
CA ALA A 141 -37.14 16.58 19.16
C ALA A 141 -37.70 16.52 20.60
N SER A 142 -37.10 15.71 21.47
CA SER A 142 -37.45 15.68 22.90
C SER A 142 -37.22 17.02 23.59
N MET A 143 -36.16 17.76 23.25
CA MET A 143 -35.93 19.11 23.78
C MET A 143 -36.98 20.12 23.31
N VAL A 144 -37.48 20.00 22.07
CA VAL A 144 -38.59 20.84 21.57
C VAL A 144 -39.88 20.54 22.34
N GLU A 145 -40.20 19.27 22.56
CA GLU A 145 -41.38 18.85 23.33
C GLU A 145 -41.29 19.30 24.80
N LEU A 146 -40.12 19.16 25.43
CA LEU A 146 -39.85 19.66 26.77
C LEU A 146 -40.01 21.19 26.83
N GLY A 147 -39.50 21.92 25.83
CA GLY A 147 -39.67 23.37 25.74
C GLY A 147 -41.13 23.79 25.65
N SER A 148 -41.95 23.06 24.87
CA SER A 148 -43.40 23.27 24.80
C SER A 148 -44.07 23.05 26.16
N THR A 149 -43.72 21.96 26.84
CA THR A 149 -44.25 21.62 28.17
C THR A 149 -43.87 22.69 29.21
N VAL A 150 -42.64 23.19 29.17
CA VAL A 150 -42.18 24.28 30.06
C VAL A 150 -42.96 25.57 29.83
N ASN A 151 -43.22 25.94 28.57
CA ASN A 151 -44.07 27.11 28.26
C ASN A 151 -45.49 26.93 28.79
N GLN A 152 -46.10 25.76 28.58
CA GLN A 152 -47.44 25.47 29.07
C GLN A 152 -47.53 25.48 30.60
N ASN A 153 -46.50 24.99 31.28
CA ASN A 153 -46.39 25.09 32.74
C ASN A 153 -46.27 26.54 33.21
N ALA A 154 -45.50 27.38 32.51
CA ALA A 154 -45.36 28.79 32.84
C ALA A 154 -46.69 29.56 32.68
N ASP A 155 -47.45 29.29 31.62
CA ASP A 155 -48.75 29.90 31.41
C ASP A 155 -49.77 29.42 32.44
N SER A 156 -49.77 28.13 32.76
CA SER A 156 -50.61 27.57 33.84
C SER A 156 -50.31 28.22 35.19
N ALA A 157 -49.04 28.45 35.51
CA ALA A 157 -48.62 29.15 36.73
C ALA A 157 -49.09 30.62 36.73
N ARG A 158 -49.04 31.32 35.59
CA ARG A 158 -49.59 32.68 35.46
C ARG A 158 -51.10 32.71 35.69
N THR A 159 -51.85 31.79 35.07
CA THR A 159 -53.30 31.69 35.26
C THR A 159 -53.65 31.38 36.72
N ALA A 160 -52.93 30.44 37.35
CA ALA A 160 -53.13 30.12 38.76
C ALA A 160 -52.86 31.33 39.67
N ASN A 161 -51.81 32.11 39.39
CA ASN A 161 -51.50 33.33 40.12
C ASN A 161 -52.61 34.40 39.97
N GLN A 162 -53.15 34.58 38.76
CA GLN A 162 -54.27 35.49 38.52
C GLN A 162 -55.53 35.06 39.27
N LEU A 163 -55.84 33.75 39.27
CA LEU A 163 -56.98 33.21 40.01
C LEU A 163 -56.81 33.40 41.52
N ALA A 164 -55.62 33.14 42.06
CA ALA A 164 -55.31 33.36 43.46
C ALA A 164 -55.44 34.84 43.87
N MET A 165 -54.97 35.77 43.04
CA MET A 165 -55.16 37.20 43.26
C MET A 165 -56.65 37.58 43.28
N SER A 166 -57.43 37.11 42.32
CA SER A 166 -58.88 37.38 42.27
C SER A 166 -59.62 36.81 43.49
N ALA A 167 -59.29 35.58 43.91
CA ALA A 167 -59.84 34.98 45.13
C ALA A 167 -59.46 35.77 46.39
N SER A 168 -58.23 36.29 46.46
CA SER A 168 -57.80 37.17 47.54
C SER A 168 -58.62 38.46 47.59
N THR A 169 -58.86 39.11 46.44
CA THR A 169 -59.70 40.32 46.36
C THR A 169 -61.13 40.04 46.82
N ILE A 170 -61.73 38.94 46.37
CA ILE A 170 -63.08 38.54 46.80
C ILE A 170 -63.13 38.26 48.30
N ALA A 171 -62.11 37.59 48.85
CA ALA A 171 -62.02 37.34 50.29
C ALA A 171 -61.88 38.65 51.10
N GLU A 172 -61.16 39.64 50.58
CA GLU A 172 -60.99 40.97 51.18
C GLU A 172 -62.31 41.75 51.18
N GLU A 173 -63.02 41.78 50.05
CA GLU A 173 -64.39 42.34 49.95
C GLU A 173 -65.37 41.64 50.89
N GLY A 174 -65.34 40.30 50.93
CA GLY A 174 -66.16 39.51 51.85
C GLY A 174 -65.84 39.82 53.32
N GLY A 175 -64.56 40.01 53.65
CA GLY A 175 -64.11 40.45 54.97
C GLY A 175 -64.69 41.81 55.36
N ASN A 176 -64.71 42.78 54.43
CA ASN A 176 -65.32 44.09 54.64
C ASN A 176 -66.83 43.98 54.91
N VAL A 177 -67.55 43.13 54.15
CA VAL A 177 -68.98 42.88 54.36
C VAL A 177 -69.25 42.27 55.74
N VAL A 178 -68.47 41.25 56.14
CA VAL A 178 -68.59 40.65 57.47
C VAL A 178 -68.29 41.67 58.57
N GLY A 179 -67.28 42.53 58.38
CA GLY A 179 -66.98 43.64 59.28
C GLY A 179 -68.17 44.59 59.46
N GLN A 180 -68.84 44.96 58.36
CA GLN A 180 -70.03 45.80 58.40
C GLN A 180 -71.21 45.14 59.14
N VAL A 181 -71.38 43.82 58.98
CA VAL A 181 -72.39 43.05 59.73
C VAL A 181 -72.08 43.04 61.24
N VAL A 182 -70.82 42.85 61.62
CA VAL A 182 -70.39 42.87 63.03
C VAL A 182 -70.65 44.24 63.66
N GLU A 183 -70.33 45.33 62.94
CA GLU A 183 -70.58 46.70 63.40
C GLU A 183 -72.08 46.98 63.55
N THR A 184 -72.89 46.52 62.60
CA THR A 184 -74.36 46.61 62.68
C THR A 184 -74.89 45.84 63.89
N MET A 185 -74.41 44.62 64.14
CA MET A 185 -74.78 43.82 65.31
C MET A 185 -74.37 44.48 66.63
N LYS A 186 -73.22 45.15 66.66
CA LYS A 186 -72.79 45.94 67.81
C LYS A 186 -73.75 47.09 68.08
N GLY A 187 -74.16 47.83 67.04
CA GLY A 187 -75.16 48.89 67.14
C GLY A 187 -76.52 48.39 67.63
N ILE A 188 -76.99 47.23 67.15
CA ILE A 188 -78.23 46.60 67.64
C ILE A 188 -78.12 46.24 69.13
N ASN A 189 -76.98 45.69 69.55
CA ASN A 189 -76.75 45.34 70.95
C ASN A 189 -76.71 46.59 71.86
N GLU A 190 -76.07 47.68 71.43
CA GLU A 190 -76.05 48.96 72.14
C GLU A 190 -77.46 49.55 72.27
N ALA A 191 -78.23 49.62 71.19
CA ALA A 191 -79.63 50.07 71.22
C ALA A 191 -80.50 49.20 72.14
N SER A 192 -80.25 47.88 72.17
CA SER A 192 -80.95 46.94 73.06
C SER A 192 -80.55 47.11 74.54
N GLN A 193 -79.36 47.63 74.84
CA GLN A 193 -78.97 47.99 76.21
C GLN A 193 -79.62 49.31 76.64
N ASP A 194 -79.61 50.32 75.78
CA ASP A 194 -80.24 51.63 76.05
C ASP A 194 -81.75 51.48 76.29
N PHE A 195 -82.45 50.72 75.44
CA PHE A 195 -83.86 50.40 75.62
C PHE A 195 -84.15 49.68 76.95
N ARG A 196 -83.26 48.78 77.39
CA ARG A 196 -83.35 48.13 78.70
C ARG A 196 -83.06 49.08 79.86
N HIS A 197 -82.26 50.11 79.65
CA HIS A 197 -82.02 51.13 80.66
C HIS A 197 -83.22 52.07 80.78
N HIS A 198 -83.82 52.48 79.66
CA HIS A 198 -85.03 53.31 79.60
C HIS A 198 -86.29 52.62 80.17
N GLN A 199 -86.36 51.28 80.16
CA GLN A 199 -87.46 50.56 80.82
C GLN A 199 -87.25 50.35 82.34
N ARG A 200 -86.08 50.72 82.89
CA ARG A 200 -85.76 50.57 84.32
C ARG A 200 -85.80 51.88 85.11
N ASP A 201 -86.00 53.00 84.43
CA ASP A 201 -86.26 54.34 85.00
C ASP A 201 -87.77 54.64 84.96
#